data_AF-A0A4Q6C239-F1
#
_entry.id   AF-A0A4Q6C239-F1
#
_cell.length_a   1.000
_cell.length_b   1.000
_cell.length_c   1.000
_cell.angle_alpha   90.00
_cell.angle_beta   90.00
_cell.angle_gamma   90.00
#
_symmetry.space_group_name_H-M   'P 1'
#
loop_
_entity.id
_entity.type
_entity.pdbx_description
1 polymer ?
#
loop_
_entity_poly.entity_id
_entity_poly.type
_entity_poly.pdbx_seq_one_letter_code
_entity_poly.pdbx_strand_id
1 'polypeptide(L)'
;MLLSTLSGCKPKPIDNPEAIDPIYADLNALNAAATAKAEAQKKKIAELDEEVSKLSGRDPDLKRTLHEKGNLERGLKQIEQDALYFEVRATQRRQYDKEAYLKAFREGKPWPDPAEFKEYEEQKKLRAASRDWSERVPKLTGYNKPDPNAKPAKKAEAKPEGEGGAPAAGGGH
;
A
#
# COMPACT_ATOMS: atom_id res chain seq x y z
N MET A 1 39.07 -3.38 35.23
CA MET A 1 38.30 -2.97 34.02
C MET A 1 37.42 -1.81 34.43
N LEU A 2 37.87 -0.58 34.13
CA LEU A 2 37.14 0.64 34.46
C LEU A 2 35.90 0.74 33.56
N LEU A 3 34.71 0.68 34.19
CA LEU A 3 33.47 1.19 33.63
C LEU A 3 33.57 2.72 33.57
N SER A 4 33.94 3.27 32.41
CA SER A 4 33.82 4.70 32.15
C SER A 4 32.36 5.05 31.85
N THR A 5 31.65 5.52 32.87
CA THR A 5 30.34 6.17 32.74
C THR A 5 30.52 7.54 32.08
N LEU A 6 30.29 7.62 30.77
CA LEU A 6 30.16 8.88 30.03
C LEU A 6 28.87 9.61 30.44
N SER A 7 28.93 10.35 31.53
CA SER A 7 27.95 11.39 31.87
C SER A 7 28.46 12.73 31.35
N GLY A 8 27.80 13.30 30.32
CA GLY A 8 28.09 14.68 29.93
C GLY A 8 27.89 15.06 28.46
N CYS A 9 26.67 14.90 27.95
CA CYS A 9 26.02 15.73 26.92
C CYS A 9 24.70 15.02 26.57
N LYS A 10 23.55 15.69 26.70
CA LYS A 10 22.33 15.16 26.07
C LYS A 10 22.64 15.02 24.57
N PRO A 11 22.39 13.86 23.94
CA PRO A 11 22.64 13.68 22.52
C PRO A 11 21.97 14.82 21.75
N LYS A 12 22.65 15.42 20.77
CA LYS A 12 21.99 16.46 19.97
C LYS A 12 20.84 15.84 19.18
N PRO A 13 19.73 16.56 18.97
CA PRO A 13 18.69 16.12 18.04
C PRO A 13 19.29 15.85 16.66
N ILE A 14 18.79 14.83 15.98
CA ILE A 14 19.14 14.51 14.59
C ILE A 14 18.58 15.60 13.67
N ASP A 15 19.37 16.03 12.68
CA ASP A 15 18.98 17.12 11.77
C ASP A 15 17.90 16.71 10.76
N ASN A 16 17.93 15.44 10.28
CA ASN A 16 16.98 14.88 9.31
C ASN A 16 16.29 13.63 9.87
N PRO A 17 15.35 13.77 10.82
CA PRO A 17 14.64 12.62 11.39
C PRO A 17 13.82 11.85 10.34
N GLU A 18 13.37 12.49 9.27
CA GLU A 18 12.61 11.84 8.19
C GLU A 18 13.38 10.67 7.54
N ALA A 19 14.71 10.67 7.56
CA ALA A 19 15.52 9.65 6.90
C ALA A 19 15.44 8.28 7.57
N ILE A 20 15.04 8.21 8.85
CA ILE A 20 14.86 6.97 9.59
C ILE A 20 13.38 6.55 9.68
N ASP A 21 12.44 7.39 9.21
CA ASP A 21 11.02 7.05 9.20
C ASP A 21 10.69 6.10 8.02
N PRO A 22 10.22 4.87 8.30
CA PRO A 22 9.86 3.93 7.24
C PRO A 22 8.66 4.41 6.40
N ILE A 23 7.76 5.24 6.95
CA ILE A 23 6.62 5.79 6.20
C ILE A 23 7.12 6.79 5.15
N TYR A 24 8.01 7.72 5.52
CA TYR A 24 8.63 8.64 4.58
C TYR A 24 9.39 7.91 3.46
N ALA A 25 10.17 6.88 3.81
CA ALA A 25 10.88 6.06 2.83
C ALA A 25 9.93 5.36 1.84
N ASP A 26 8.82 4.79 2.31
CA ASP A 26 7.82 4.14 1.46
C ASP A 26 7.11 5.16 0.54
N LEU A 27 6.77 6.34 1.03
CA LEU A 27 6.14 7.40 0.22
C LEU A 27 7.06 7.86 -0.92
N ASN A 28 8.36 8.00 -0.65
CA ASN A 28 9.34 8.33 -1.69
C ASN A 28 9.48 7.20 -2.72
N ALA A 29 9.47 5.94 -2.27
CA ALA A 29 9.51 4.79 -3.18
C ALA A 29 8.25 4.74 -4.08
N LEU A 30 7.07 5.04 -3.53
CA LEU A 30 5.82 5.11 -4.28
C LEU A 30 5.81 6.26 -5.28
N ASN A 31 6.29 7.44 -4.89
CA ASN A 31 6.47 8.57 -5.80
C ASN A 31 7.41 8.20 -6.95
N ALA A 32 8.59 7.66 -6.65
CA ALA A 32 9.56 7.26 -7.67
C ALA A 32 8.98 6.21 -8.63
N ALA A 33 8.25 5.22 -8.12
CA ALA A 33 7.59 4.22 -8.93
C ALA A 33 6.48 4.82 -9.82
N ALA A 34 5.69 5.76 -9.32
CA ALA A 34 4.65 6.45 -10.08
C ALA A 34 5.27 7.34 -11.18
N THR A 35 6.31 8.10 -10.86
CA THR A 35 7.05 8.93 -11.82
C THR A 35 7.67 8.09 -12.93
N ALA A 36 8.32 6.97 -12.59
CA ALA A 36 8.88 6.05 -13.59
C ALA A 36 7.80 5.46 -14.50
N LYS A 37 6.62 5.12 -13.96
CA LYS A 37 5.46 4.68 -14.76
C LYS A 37 4.95 5.78 -15.68
N ALA A 38 4.83 7.02 -15.19
CA ALA A 38 4.40 8.15 -16.00
C ALA A 38 5.36 8.40 -17.16
N GLU A 39 6.67 8.37 -16.91
CA GLU A 39 7.69 8.53 -17.95
C GLU A 39 7.65 7.40 -18.98
N ALA A 40 7.52 6.14 -18.54
CA ALA A 40 7.38 5.01 -19.44
C ALA A 40 6.13 5.14 -20.33
N GLN A 41 5.02 5.63 -19.76
CA GLN A 41 3.78 5.84 -20.51
C GLN A 41 3.88 7.01 -21.48
N LYS A 42 4.56 8.10 -21.12
CA LYS A 42 4.86 9.23 -22.01
C LYS A 42 5.70 8.77 -23.20
N LYS A 43 6.69 7.91 -22.99
CA LYS A 43 7.50 7.32 -24.08
C LYS A 43 6.64 6.51 -25.04
N LYS A 44 5.75 5.65 -24.53
CA LYS A 44 4.81 4.90 -25.38
C LYS A 44 3.87 5.80 -26.18
N ILE A 45 3.37 6.88 -25.57
CA ILE A 45 2.53 7.86 -26.28
C ILE A 45 3.33 8.53 -27.42
N ALA A 46 4.59 8.90 -27.17
CA ALA A 46 5.47 9.46 -28.19
C ALA A 46 5.76 8.46 -29.33
N GLU A 47 5.97 7.19 -29.02
CA GLU A 47 6.13 6.11 -30.02
C GLU A 47 4.87 5.97 -30.90
N LEU A 48 3.67 6.00 -30.29
CA LEU A 48 2.41 5.96 -31.04
C LEU A 48 2.17 7.24 -31.85
N ASP A 49 2.63 8.40 -31.37
CA ASP A 49 2.58 9.65 -32.14
C ASP A 49 3.42 9.57 -33.42
N GLU A 50 4.62 9.01 -33.32
CA GLU A 50 5.45 8.73 -34.49
C GLU A 50 4.80 7.71 -35.42
N GLU A 51 4.19 6.64 -34.89
CA GLU A 51 3.47 5.65 -35.70
C GLU A 51 2.28 6.27 -36.44
N VAL A 52 1.47 7.07 -35.76
CA VAL A 52 0.33 7.80 -36.36
C VAL A 52 0.80 8.73 -37.48
N SER A 53 1.96 9.39 -37.32
CA SER A 53 2.52 10.27 -38.35
C SER A 53 2.96 9.55 -39.63
N LYS A 54 3.28 8.25 -39.52
CA LYS A 54 3.71 7.38 -40.64
C LYS A 54 2.53 6.73 -41.37
N LEU A 55 1.37 6.65 -40.73
CA LEU A 55 0.16 6.04 -41.28
C LEU A 55 -0.59 7.04 -42.18
N SER A 56 -1.10 6.55 -43.31
CA SER A 56 -1.97 7.32 -44.19
C SER A 56 -3.40 7.36 -43.63
N GLY A 57 -4.18 8.37 -44.01
CA GLY A 57 -5.57 8.52 -43.56
C GLY A 57 -6.52 7.37 -43.95
N ARG A 58 -6.11 6.48 -44.86
CA ARG A 58 -6.89 5.29 -45.28
C ARG A 58 -6.36 3.98 -44.66
N ASP A 59 -5.30 4.02 -43.86
CA ASP A 59 -4.76 2.82 -43.25
C ASP A 59 -5.70 2.27 -42.16
N PRO A 60 -5.97 0.96 -42.15
CA PRO A 60 -6.87 0.34 -41.17
C PRO A 60 -6.31 0.43 -39.74
N ASP A 61 -4.99 0.48 -39.60
CA ASP A 61 -4.31 0.55 -38.30
C ASP A 61 -4.44 1.91 -37.62
N LEU A 62 -4.70 2.99 -38.38
CA LEU A 62 -4.79 4.36 -37.85
C LEU A 62 -5.80 4.47 -36.70
N LYS A 63 -6.99 3.89 -36.89
CA LYS A 63 -8.05 3.93 -35.87
C LYS A 63 -7.67 3.16 -34.60
N ARG A 64 -6.97 2.02 -34.76
CA ARG A 64 -6.50 1.21 -33.63
C ARG A 64 -5.44 1.98 -32.84
N THR A 65 -4.42 2.50 -33.51
CA THR A 65 -3.30 3.22 -32.89
C THR A 65 -3.78 4.50 -32.19
N LEU A 66 -4.71 5.26 -32.79
CA LEU A 66 -5.34 6.41 -32.13
C LEU A 66 -6.16 6.04 -30.89
N HIS A 67 -6.89 4.92 -30.93
CA HIS A 67 -7.64 4.44 -29.78
C HIS A 67 -6.71 4.00 -28.64
N GLU A 68 -5.62 3.30 -28.96
CA GLU A 68 -4.60 2.91 -27.99
C GLU A 68 -3.93 4.14 -27.37
N LYS A 69 -3.52 5.12 -28.19
CA LYS A 69 -2.99 6.40 -27.73
C LYS A 69 -3.97 7.08 -26.76
N GLY A 70 -5.25 7.19 -27.12
CA GLY A 70 -6.27 7.79 -26.26
C GLY A 70 -6.50 7.03 -24.94
N ASN A 71 -6.28 5.71 -24.90
CA ASN A 71 -6.30 4.95 -23.65
C ASN A 71 -5.10 5.28 -22.76
N LEU A 72 -3.91 5.36 -23.36
CA LEU A 72 -2.69 5.72 -22.65
C LEU A 72 -2.74 7.16 -22.14
N GLU A 73 -3.24 8.13 -22.91
CA GLU A 73 -3.38 9.52 -22.46
C GLU A 73 -4.35 9.65 -21.28
N ARG A 74 -5.46 8.89 -21.30
CA ARG A 74 -6.40 8.86 -20.17
C ARG A 74 -5.76 8.27 -18.92
N GLY A 75 -5.01 7.17 -19.06
CA GLY A 75 -4.29 6.56 -17.95
C GLY A 75 -3.15 7.43 -17.40
N LEU A 76 -2.50 8.21 -18.27
CA LEU A 76 -1.34 9.03 -17.88
C LEU A 76 -1.72 10.05 -16.81
N LYS A 77 -2.87 10.73 -16.98
CA LYS A 77 -3.37 11.72 -16.01
C LYS A 77 -3.52 11.13 -14.61
N GLN A 78 -4.01 9.88 -14.51
CA GLN A 78 -4.14 9.21 -13.22
C GLN A 78 -2.78 8.95 -12.58
N ILE A 79 -1.82 8.46 -13.37
CA ILE A 79 -0.47 8.15 -12.86
C ILE A 79 0.27 9.43 -12.44
N GLU A 80 0.09 10.54 -13.17
CA GLU A 80 0.64 11.85 -12.79
C GLU A 80 0.01 12.39 -11.50
N GLN A 81 -1.30 12.22 -11.33
CA GLN A 81 -1.98 12.56 -10.08
C GLN A 81 -1.46 11.71 -8.90
N ASP A 82 -1.22 10.42 -9.11
CA ASP A 82 -0.67 9.54 -8.09
C ASP A 82 0.76 9.95 -7.71
N ALA A 83 1.60 10.30 -8.69
CA ALA A 83 2.96 10.79 -8.44
C ALA A 83 2.93 12.08 -7.58
N LEU A 84 2.12 13.05 -7.98
CA LEU A 84 1.93 14.31 -7.23
C LEU A 84 1.38 14.06 -5.83
N TYR A 85 0.40 13.14 -5.69
CA TYR A 85 -0.15 12.76 -4.40
C TYR A 85 0.93 12.25 -3.44
N PHE A 86 1.79 11.34 -3.90
CA PHE A 86 2.86 10.79 -3.06
C PHE A 86 3.93 11.82 -2.74
N GLU A 87 4.23 12.75 -3.65
CA GLU A 87 5.16 13.87 -3.39
C GLU A 87 4.64 14.79 -2.28
N VAL A 88 3.38 15.21 -2.38
CA VAL A 88 2.73 16.05 -1.37
C VAL A 88 2.68 15.34 -0.03
N ARG A 89 2.33 14.04 -0.02
CA ARG A 89 2.30 13.23 1.20
C ARG A 89 3.67 13.07 1.83
N ALA A 90 4.72 12.82 1.05
CA ALA A 90 6.09 12.74 1.55
C ALA A 90 6.54 14.07 2.16
N THR A 91 6.20 15.20 1.53
CA THR A 91 6.52 16.53 2.03
C THR A 91 5.81 16.83 3.35
N GLN A 92 4.53 16.50 3.45
CA GLN A 92 3.77 16.63 4.69
C GLN A 92 4.33 15.73 5.80
N ARG A 93 4.67 14.48 5.46
CA ARG A 93 5.26 13.53 6.41
C ARG A 93 6.59 14.04 6.94
N ARG A 94 7.45 14.56 6.07
CA ARG A 94 8.72 15.18 6.47
C ARG A 94 8.55 16.30 7.50
N GLN A 95 7.54 17.17 7.33
CA GLN A 95 7.27 18.23 8.29
C GLN A 95 6.78 17.66 9.62
N TYR A 96 5.86 16.70 9.56
CA TYR A 96 5.35 15.99 10.72
C TYR A 96 6.47 15.28 11.50
N ASP A 97 7.35 14.56 10.82
CA ASP A 97 8.46 13.81 11.43
C ASP A 97 9.39 14.70 12.22
N LYS A 98 9.69 15.90 11.72
CA LYS A 98 10.52 16.89 12.43
C LYS A 98 9.89 17.30 13.75
N GLU A 99 8.61 17.60 13.75
CA GLU A 99 7.88 18.01 14.96
C GLU A 99 7.70 16.86 15.95
N ALA A 100 7.29 15.69 15.43
CA ALA A 100 7.06 14.48 16.22
C ALA A 100 8.35 13.97 16.86
N TYR A 101 9.46 13.95 16.12
CA TYR A 101 10.78 13.58 16.62
C TYR A 101 11.24 14.55 17.72
N LEU A 102 11.13 15.87 17.50
CA LEU A 102 11.52 16.84 18.52
C LEU A 102 10.71 16.69 19.81
N LYS A 103 9.43 16.37 19.70
CA LYS A 103 8.57 16.06 20.85
C LYS A 103 9.01 14.78 21.55
N ALA A 104 9.18 13.68 20.81
CA ALA A 104 9.63 12.40 21.35
C ALA A 104 11.02 12.50 22.01
N PHE A 105 11.95 13.24 21.39
CA PHE A 105 13.28 13.51 21.92
C PHE A 105 13.24 14.28 23.25
N ARG A 106 12.37 15.30 23.36
CA ARG A 106 12.16 16.04 24.63
C ARG A 106 11.54 15.16 25.72
N GLU A 107 10.65 14.26 25.32
CA GLU A 107 9.95 13.32 26.22
C GLU A 107 10.77 12.06 26.53
N GLY A 108 11.93 11.86 25.88
CA GLY A 108 12.76 10.66 26.04
C GLY A 108 12.12 9.37 25.50
N LYS A 109 11.17 9.50 24.56
CA LYS A 109 10.46 8.37 23.95
C LYS A 109 11.17 7.88 22.69
N PRO A 110 11.09 6.57 22.40
CA PRO A 110 11.57 6.05 21.12
C PRO A 110 10.73 6.61 19.97
N TRP A 111 11.40 6.89 18.85
CA TRP A 111 10.80 7.35 17.61
C TRP A 111 11.61 6.77 16.44
N PRO A 112 11.01 6.33 15.32
CA PRO A 112 9.57 6.32 14.99
C PRO A 112 8.73 5.37 15.86
N ASP A 113 7.41 5.58 15.93
CA ASP A 113 6.49 4.70 16.65
C ASP A 113 6.19 3.43 15.82
N PRO A 114 6.54 2.22 16.29
CA PRO A 114 6.24 0.99 15.57
C PRO A 114 4.73 0.74 15.38
N ALA A 115 3.88 1.25 16.26
CA ALA A 115 2.42 1.11 16.12
C ALA A 115 1.91 1.91 14.91
N GLU A 116 2.38 3.14 14.75
CA GLU A 116 2.02 4.00 13.62
C GLU A 116 2.39 3.35 12.28
N PHE A 117 3.57 2.73 12.21
CA PHE A 117 3.98 2.02 10.99
C PHE A 117 3.08 0.82 10.66
N LYS A 118 2.66 0.04 11.66
CA LYS A 118 1.72 -1.07 11.46
C LYS A 118 0.37 -0.58 10.95
N GLU A 119 -0.17 0.47 11.54
CA GLU A 119 -1.43 1.08 11.10
C GLU A 119 -1.33 1.57 9.66
N TYR A 120 -0.19 2.17 9.29
CA TYR A 120 0.08 2.58 7.91
C TYR A 120 0.08 1.39 6.94
N GLU A 121 0.75 0.29 7.29
CA GLU A 121 0.75 -0.93 6.47
C GLU A 121 -0.65 -1.53 6.31
N GLU A 122 -1.45 -1.56 7.38
CA GLU A 122 -2.83 -2.03 7.33
C GLU A 122 -3.70 -1.16 6.42
N GLN A 123 -3.60 0.16 6.55
CA GLN A 123 -4.31 1.08 5.65
C GLN A 123 -3.87 0.90 4.19
N LYS A 124 -2.57 0.69 3.95
CA LYS A 124 -2.04 0.40 2.61
C LYS A 124 -2.62 -0.89 2.05
N LYS A 125 -2.68 -1.96 2.83
CA LYS A 125 -3.31 -3.23 2.45
C LYS A 125 -4.79 -3.05 2.12
N LEU A 126 -5.53 -2.28 2.93
CA LEU A 126 -6.95 -2.00 2.68
C LEU A 126 -7.18 -1.21 1.40
N ARG A 127 -6.30 -0.26 1.06
CA ARG A 127 -6.38 0.49 -0.21
C ARG A 127 -6.05 -0.38 -1.42
N ALA A 128 -5.10 -1.31 -1.27
CA ALA A 128 -4.70 -2.23 -2.32
C ALA A 128 -5.70 -3.40 -2.53
N ALA A 129 -6.52 -3.70 -1.53
CA ALA A 129 -7.50 -4.78 -1.61
C ALA A 129 -8.53 -4.54 -2.72
N SER A 130 -8.89 -5.61 -3.44
CA SER A 130 -9.91 -5.52 -4.48
C SER A 130 -11.25 -5.06 -3.91
N ARG A 131 -11.83 -4.09 -4.61
CA ARG A 131 -13.17 -3.54 -4.36
C ARG A 131 -14.24 -4.32 -5.11
N ASP A 132 -13.86 -5.30 -5.94
CA ASP A 132 -14.81 -6.14 -6.62
C ASP A 132 -15.40 -7.17 -5.64
N TRP A 133 -16.71 -7.08 -5.46
CA TRP A 133 -17.46 -8.02 -4.65
C TRP A 133 -17.46 -9.42 -5.28
N SER A 134 -17.34 -9.51 -6.61
CA SER A 134 -17.38 -10.77 -7.36
C SER A 134 -16.21 -11.70 -7.05
N GLU A 135 -15.08 -11.15 -6.61
CA GLU A 135 -13.91 -11.93 -6.18
C GLU A 135 -14.14 -12.64 -4.83
N ARG A 136 -15.06 -12.13 -4.01
CA ARG A 136 -15.35 -12.64 -2.66
C ARG A 136 -16.50 -13.63 -2.63
N VAL A 137 -17.29 -13.70 -3.70
CA VAL A 137 -18.43 -14.60 -3.83
C VAL A 137 -18.03 -15.80 -4.68
N PRO A 138 -18.24 -17.05 -4.21
CA PRO A 138 -18.01 -18.23 -5.02
C PRO A 138 -18.77 -18.13 -6.35
N LYS A 139 -18.06 -18.19 -7.47
CA LYS A 139 -18.69 -18.16 -8.79
C LYS A 139 -19.56 -19.40 -8.94
N LEU A 140 -20.86 -19.19 -9.13
CA LEU A 140 -21.83 -20.22 -9.47
C LEU A 140 -21.55 -20.72 -10.90
N THR A 141 -20.57 -21.60 -11.05
CA THR A 141 -20.45 -22.43 -12.25
C THR A 141 -21.61 -23.41 -12.26
N GLY A 142 -22.07 -23.85 -13.44
CA GLY A 142 -23.34 -24.57 -13.62
C GLY A 142 -23.58 -25.82 -12.73
N TYR A 143 -22.55 -26.33 -12.06
CA TYR A 143 -22.61 -27.44 -11.10
C TYR A 143 -22.94 -27.05 -9.65
N ASN A 144 -22.91 -25.76 -9.30
CA ASN A 144 -23.13 -25.24 -7.94
C ASN A 144 -24.43 -24.42 -7.78
N LYS A 145 -25.35 -24.46 -8.76
CA LYS A 145 -26.67 -23.83 -8.57
C LYS A 145 -27.41 -24.60 -7.47
N PRO A 146 -27.77 -23.97 -6.34
CA PRO A 146 -28.63 -24.61 -5.37
C PRO A 146 -29.96 -24.94 -6.05
N ASP A 147 -30.35 -26.22 -6.03
CA ASP A 147 -31.65 -26.64 -6.52
C ASP A 147 -32.73 -25.88 -5.71
N PRO A 148 -33.62 -25.12 -6.37
CA PRO A 148 -34.68 -24.39 -5.67
C PRO A 148 -35.63 -25.30 -4.87
N ASN A 149 -35.59 -26.62 -5.08
CA ASN A 149 -36.33 -27.62 -4.32
C ASN A 149 -35.49 -28.41 -3.30
N ALA A 150 -34.19 -28.13 -3.15
CA ALA A 150 -33.38 -28.79 -2.13
C ALA A 150 -33.79 -28.33 -0.73
N LYS A 151 -34.33 -29.26 0.07
CA LYS A 151 -34.61 -29.03 1.50
C LYS A 151 -33.31 -28.58 2.20
N PRO A 152 -33.35 -27.57 3.08
CA PRO A 152 -32.15 -27.09 3.77
C PRO A 152 -31.57 -28.23 4.60
N ALA A 153 -30.38 -28.71 4.22
CA ALA A 153 -29.60 -29.58 5.07
C ALA A 153 -29.25 -28.81 6.35
N LYS A 154 -29.58 -29.40 7.50
CA LYS A 154 -29.29 -28.85 8.83
C LYS A 154 -27.83 -28.42 8.88
N LYS A 155 -27.61 -27.11 9.04
CA LYS A 155 -26.31 -26.50 9.29
C LYS A 155 -25.75 -27.15 10.56
N ALA A 156 -24.69 -27.96 10.41
CA ALA A 156 -23.96 -28.47 11.57
C ALA A 156 -23.44 -27.27 12.36
N GLU A 157 -23.80 -27.23 13.63
CA GLU A 157 -23.41 -26.19 14.58
C GLU A 157 -21.88 -26.09 14.59
N ALA A 158 -21.38 -24.88 14.35
CA ALA A 158 -19.98 -24.56 14.51
C ALA A 158 -19.59 -24.79 15.97
N LYS A 159 -18.71 -25.76 16.20
CA LYS A 159 -18.09 -26.02 17.49
C LYS A 159 -17.26 -24.79 17.89
N PRO A 160 -17.46 -24.19 19.07
CA PRO A 160 -16.63 -23.09 19.54
C PRO A 160 -15.26 -23.66 19.95
N GLU A 161 -14.19 -23.27 19.26
CA GLU A 161 -12.83 -23.43 19.77
C GLU A 161 -12.56 -22.29 20.76
N GLY A 162 -12.75 -22.61 22.04
CA GLY A 162 -12.36 -21.78 23.17
C GLY A 162 -11.53 -22.61 24.14
N GLU A 163 -10.25 -22.25 24.20
CA GLU A 163 -9.33 -22.28 25.35
C GLU A 163 -9.26 -23.50 26.29
N GLY A 164 -8.02 -23.91 26.59
CA GLY A 164 -7.73 -24.47 27.91
C GLY A 164 -6.60 -25.49 27.94
N GLY A 165 -5.36 -25.05 27.72
CA GLY A 165 -4.21 -25.75 28.30
C GLY A 165 -4.32 -25.68 29.82
N ALA A 166 -4.72 -26.78 30.45
CA ALA A 166 -4.77 -26.89 31.91
C ALA A 166 -3.37 -27.21 32.47
N PRO A 167 -2.89 -26.50 33.50
CA PRO A 167 -1.80 -26.99 34.34
C PRO A 167 -2.32 -28.08 35.29
N ALA A 168 -1.57 -29.18 35.40
CA ALA A 168 -1.87 -30.23 36.37
C ALA A 168 -1.44 -29.79 37.77
N ALA A 169 -2.40 -29.62 38.68
CA ALA A 169 -2.17 -29.57 40.11
C ALA A 169 -3.29 -30.28 40.87
N GLY A 170 -2.93 -31.37 41.55
CA GLY A 170 -3.52 -31.75 42.84
C GLY A 170 -4.61 -32.84 42.85
N GLY A 171 -4.28 -33.97 43.50
CA GLY A 171 -5.19 -34.58 44.47
C GLY A 171 -5.30 -36.10 44.47
N GLY A 172 -4.84 -36.73 45.57
CA GLY A 172 -5.56 -37.88 46.17
C GLY A 172 -4.74 -39.13 46.49
N HIS A 173 -4.21 -39.23 47.72
CA HIS A 173 -4.75 -40.10 48.77
C HIS A 173 -4.04 -39.86 50.12
#